data_AF-A0A9W6U7B9-F1
#
_entry.id   AF-A0A9W6U7B9-F1
#
_cell.length_a   1.000
_cell.length_b   1.000
_cell.length_c   1.000
_cell.angle_alpha   90.00
_cell.angle_beta   90.00
_cell.angle_gamma   90.00
#
_symmetry.space_group_name_H-M   'P 1'
#
loop_
_entity.id
_entity.type
_entity.pdbx_description
1 polymer ?
#
loop_
_entity_poly.entity_id
_entity_poly.type
_entity_poly.pdbx_seq_one_letter_code
_entity_poly.pdbx_strand_id
1 'polypeptide(L)'
;MLHKHEKLSKLHLANLAKAKENKQHIAAQYREHEKEVERDAKKQRQEDRVPSNASSGNNQRNAPAPVPAVNNPEPTASSLEAGIGGKMLKMMGWKSGEGLGKHGTGITAPIKAAGQGGRSDTAGLGSQAPLCASVDLSGATTDKERRQRLARARYEADHA
;
A
#
# COMPACT_ATOMS: atom_id res chain seq x y z
N MET A 1 35.85 -17.89 40.65
CA MET A 1 35.54 -16.72 39.79
C MET A 1 36.18 -16.81 38.39
N LEU A 2 37.38 -17.37 38.24
CA LEU A 2 38.11 -17.45 36.96
C LEU A 2 37.43 -18.31 35.87
N HIS A 3 36.97 -19.52 36.21
CA HIS A 3 36.32 -20.42 35.25
C HIS A 3 35.04 -19.85 34.60
N LYS A 4 34.26 -19.06 35.34
CA LYS A 4 33.06 -18.40 34.82
C LYS A 4 33.43 -17.33 33.80
N HIS A 5 34.47 -16.53 34.08
CA HIS A 5 34.97 -15.51 33.18
C HIS A 5 35.53 -16.12 31.88
N GLU A 6 36.28 -17.22 31.97
CA GLU A 6 36.80 -17.92 30.80
C GLU A 6 35.68 -18.48 29.90
N LYS A 7 34.65 -19.09 30.51
CA LYS A 7 33.47 -19.58 29.79
C LYS A 7 32.72 -18.45 29.08
N LEU A 8 32.50 -17.33 29.76
CA LEU A 8 31.83 -16.16 29.19
C LEU A 8 32.66 -15.51 28.07
N SER A 9 33.99 -15.45 28.23
CA SER A 9 34.89 -14.93 27.19
C SER A 9 34.84 -15.78 25.91
N LYS A 10 34.91 -17.12 26.05
CA LYS A 10 34.77 -18.05 24.91
C LYS A 10 33.40 -17.92 24.23
N LEU A 11 32.33 -17.79 25.01
CA LEU A 11 30.97 -17.57 24.49
C LEU A 11 30.88 -16.24 23.73
N HIS A 12 31.45 -15.17 24.27
CA HIS A 12 31.46 -13.85 23.62
C HIS A 12 32.20 -13.90 22.28
N LEU A 13 33.37 -14.55 22.25
CA LEU A 13 34.15 -14.72 21.03
C LEU A 13 33.38 -15.50 19.96
N ALA A 14 32.71 -16.59 20.34
CA ALA A 14 31.85 -17.36 19.44
C ALA A 14 30.65 -16.54 18.94
N ASN A 15 30.00 -15.76 19.82
CA ASN A 15 28.89 -14.90 19.45
C ASN A 15 29.33 -13.78 18.48
N LEU A 16 30.52 -13.21 18.69
CA LEU A 16 31.09 -12.17 17.83
C LEU A 16 31.42 -12.75 16.44
N ALA A 17 31.96 -13.97 16.38
CA ALA A 17 32.19 -14.67 15.11
C ALA A 17 30.89 -14.89 14.34
N LYS A 18 29.84 -15.40 15.00
CA LYS A 18 28.51 -15.58 14.40
C LYS A 18 27.88 -14.26 13.94
N ALA A 19 28.05 -13.18 14.71
CA ALA A 19 27.53 -11.87 14.34
C ALA A 19 28.23 -11.33 13.07
N LYS A 20 29.55 -11.53 12.95
CA LYS A 20 30.31 -11.17 11.75
C LYS A 20 29.86 -11.97 10.53
N GLU A 21 29.71 -13.29 10.68
CA GLU A 21 29.23 -14.17 9.61
C GLU A 21 27.82 -13.77 9.14
N ASN A 22 26.89 -13.55 10.06
CA ASN A 22 25.53 -13.11 9.72
C ASN A 22 25.54 -11.76 9.00
N LYS A 23 26.33 -10.79 9.47
CA LYS A 23 26.49 -9.49 8.80
C LYS A 23 27.05 -9.65 7.39
N GLN A 24 28.01 -10.55 7.17
CA GLN A 24 28.56 -10.84 5.85
C GLN A 24 27.54 -11.51 4.94
N HIS A 25 26.78 -12.48 5.45
CA HIS A 25 25.72 -13.16 4.70
C HIS A 25 24.63 -12.19 4.24
N ILE A 26 24.13 -11.34 5.15
CA ILE A 26 23.16 -10.29 4.82
C ILE A 26 23.73 -9.35 3.76
N ALA A 27 24.97 -8.87 3.93
CA ALA A 27 25.60 -8.00 2.96
C ALA A 27 25.78 -8.66 1.57
N ALA A 28 26.06 -9.97 1.52
CA ALA A 28 26.15 -10.71 0.28
C ALA A 28 24.78 -10.80 -0.42
N GLN A 29 23.71 -11.13 0.31
CA GLN A 29 22.35 -11.18 -0.22
C GLN A 29 21.92 -9.85 -0.84
N TYR A 30 22.21 -8.72 -0.18
CA TYR A 30 21.89 -7.40 -0.73
C TYR A 30 22.65 -7.12 -2.04
N ARG A 31 23.93 -7.48 -2.13
CA ARG A 31 24.72 -7.31 -3.37
C ARG A 31 24.21 -8.19 -4.50
N GLU A 32 23.78 -9.41 -4.20
CA GLU A 32 23.20 -10.30 -5.21
C GLU A 32 21.88 -9.74 -5.75
N HIS A 33 21.01 -9.26 -4.85
CA HIS A 33 19.76 -8.63 -5.23
C HIS A 33 19.96 -7.38 -6.09
N GLU A 34 20.91 -6.51 -5.74
CA GLU A 34 21.24 -5.31 -6.54
C GLU A 34 21.71 -5.69 -7.96
N LYS A 35 22.53 -6.73 -8.10
CA LYS A 35 22.98 -7.25 -9.40
C LYS A 35 21.85 -7.87 -10.22
N GLU A 36 20.87 -8.51 -9.58
CA GLU A 36 19.68 -9.05 -10.26
C GLU A 36 18.84 -7.91 -10.84
N VAL A 37 18.54 -6.90 -10.01
CA VAL A 37 17.78 -5.71 -10.43
C VAL A 37 18.47 -4.98 -11.58
N GLU A 38 19.79 -4.83 -11.54
CA GLU A 38 20.53 -4.20 -12.65
C GLU A 38 20.49 -5.04 -13.94
N ARG A 39 20.57 -6.38 -13.84
CA ARG A 39 20.45 -7.27 -15.00
C ARG A 39 19.06 -7.18 -15.63
N ASP A 40 18.01 -7.13 -14.82
CA ASP A 40 16.64 -7.01 -15.29
C ASP A 40 16.38 -5.63 -15.93
N ALA A 41 16.87 -4.56 -15.30
CA ALA A 41 16.79 -3.21 -15.88
C ALA A 41 17.52 -3.11 -17.23
N LYS A 42 18.63 -3.82 -17.40
CA LYS A 42 19.38 -3.87 -18.67
C LYS A 42 18.63 -4.66 -19.75
N LYS A 43 17.97 -5.77 -19.39
CA LYS A 43 17.11 -6.53 -20.32
C LYS A 43 15.95 -5.67 -20.81
N GLN A 44 15.26 -4.98 -19.92
CA GLN A 44 14.14 -4.10 -20.27
C GLN A 44 14.57 -2.98 -21.23
N ARG A 45 15.73 -2.33 -20.98
CA ARG A 45 16.30 -1.33 -21.89
C ARG A 45 16.66 -1.88 -23.27
N GLN A 46 16.99 -3.16 -23.38
CA GLN A 46 17.32 -3.78 -24.67
C GLN A 46 16.05 -4.13 -25.46
N GLU A 47 14.99 -4.52 -24.76
CA GLU A 47 13.68 -4.83 -25.33
C GLU A 47 13.00 -3.57 -25.88
N ASP A 48 13.10 -2.44 -25.17
CA ASP A 48 12.61 -1.13 -25.64
C ASP A 48 13.39 -0.55 -26.84
N ARG A 49 14.53 -1.14 -27.23
CA ARG A 49 15.36 -0.67 -28.35
C ARG A 49 15.00 -1.31 -29.70
N VAL A 50 14.00 -2.19 -29.75
CA VAL A 50 13.46 -2.69 -31.02
C VAL A 50 12.45 -1.66 -31.56
N PRO A 51 12.69 -1.00 -32.72
CA PRO A 51 11.78 0.01 -33.21
C PRO A 51 10.53 -0.67 -33.76
N SER A 52 9.43 -0.65 -33.00
CA SER A 52 8.12 -0.93 -33.57
C SER A 52 7.66 0.31 -34.35
N ASN A 53 7.58 0.14 -35.67
CA ASN A 53 7.05 1.12 -36.58
C ASN A 53 5.52 1.19 -36.42
N ALA A 54 4.99 2.20 -35.72
CA ALA A 54 3.60 2.64 -35.86
C ALA A 54 3.33 4.04 -35.25
N SER A 55 3.29 5.03 -36.13
CA SER A 55 2.29 6.11 -36.25
C SER A 55 1.88 6.99 -35.06
N SER A 56 2.16 8.29 -35.26
CA SER A 56 1.23 9.44 -35.17
C SER A 56 0.80 9.97 -33.79
N GLY A 57 1.43 11.08 -33.42
CA GLY A 57 0.80 12.34 -32.98
C GLY A 57 -0.37 12.28 -31.99
N ASN A 58 -0.08 12.55 -30.71
CA ASN A 58 -0.86 13.48 -29.90
C ASN A 58 -0.11 13.83 -28.61
N ASN A 59 0.53 15.00 -28.58
CA ASN A 59 1.07 15.60 -27.36
C ASN A 59 -0.08 16.19 -26.54
N GLN A 60 -0.87 15.33 -25.93
CA GLN A 60 -1.79 15.73 -24.87
C GLN A 60 -1.01 15.61 -23.55
N ARG A 61 -0.70 16.76 -22.96
CA ARG A 61 -0.14 16.85 -21.61
C ARG A 61 -1.14 16.22 -20.66
N ASN A 62 -0.92 14.96 -20.32
CA ASN A 62 -1.64 14.26 -19.27
C ASN A 62 -1.32 14.93 -17.94
N ALA A 63 -2.17 15.87 -17.52
CA ALA A 63 -2.38 16.08 -16.10
C ALA A 63 -2.77 14.71 -15.51
N PRO A 64 -2.24 14.28 -14.35
CA PRO A 64 -2.64 13.01 -13.77
C PRO A 64 -4.14 13.08 -13.54
N ALA A 65 -4.89 12.26 -14.30
CA ALA A 65 -6.28 11.98 -14.01
C ALA A 65 -6.35 11.56 -12.54
N PRO A 66 -7.39 11.95 -11.78
CA PRO A 66 -7.59 11.41 -10.44
C PRO A 66 -7.64 9.89 -10.61
N VAL A 67 -6.63 9.21 -10.07
CA VAL A 67 -6.56 7.75 -10.11
C VAL A 67 -7.90 7.25 -9.57
N PRO A 68 -8.65 6.42 -10.34
CA PRO A 68 -9.83 5.79 -9.78
C PRO A 68 -9.37 5.08 -8.51
N ALA A 69 -10.07 5.33 -7.41
CA ALA A 69 -9.78 4.77 -6.10
C ALA A 69 -9.33 3.33 -6.29
N VAL A 70 -8.05 3.07 -5.98
CA VAL A 70 -7.47 1.74 -6.10
C VAL A 70 -8.39 0.84 -5.29
N ASN A 71 -9.15 -0.01 -6.00
CA ASN A 71 -9.88 -1.11 -5.40
C ASN A 71 -8.80 -2.05 -4.87
N ASN A 72 -8.25 -1.72 -3.70
CA ASN A 72 -7.47 -2.66 -2.93
C ASN A 72 -8.45 -3.81 -2.65
N PRO A 73 -8.20 -5.03 -3.15
CA PRO A 73 -9.06 -6.15 -2.82
C PRO A 73 -9.07 -6.24 -1.29
N GLU A 74 -10.28 -6.26 -0.73
CA GLU A 74 -10.47 -6.42 0.70
C GLU A 74 -9.63 -7.62 1.13
N PRO A 75 -8.74 -7.50 2.13
CA PRO A 75 -7.88 -8.60 2.52
C PRO A 75 -8.76 -9.75 3.00
N THR A 76 -8.95 -10.74 2.14
CA THR A 76 -9.72 -11.94 2.47
C THR A 76 -8.98 -12.68 3.59
N ALA A 77 -9.72 -13.23 4.55
CA ALA A 77 -9.14 -13.93 5.69
C ALA A 77 -8.16 -15.04 5.28
N SER A 78 -8.36 -15.65 4.10
CA SER A 78 -7.45 -16.64 3.51
C SER A 78 -6.09 -16.06 3.11
N SER A 79 -6.03 -14.81 2.63
CA SER A 79 -4.78 -14.12 2.29
C SER A 79 -3.92 -13.86 3.53
N LEU A 80 -4.58 -13.57 4.66
CA LEU A 80 -3.92 -13.33 5.95
C LEU A 80 -3.17 -14.56 6.48
N GLU A 81 -3.69 -15.77 6.27
CA GLU A 81 -3.04 -17.01 6.72
C GLU A 81 -2.00 -17.55 5.72
N ALA A 82 -2.30 -17.47 4.42
CA ALA A 82 -1.45 -18.05 3.38
C ALA A 82 -0.27 -17.14 2.98
N GLY A 83 -0.40 -15.83 3.18
CA GLY A 83 0.60 -14.84 2.82
C GLY A 83 1.89 -14.92 3.64
N ILE A 84 2.96 -14.30 3.12
CA ILE A 84 4.27 -14.22 3.80
C ILE A 84 4.13 -13.59 5.19
N GLY A 85 3.32 -12.53 5.31
CA GLY A 85 3.02 -11.89 6.61
C GLY A 85 2.34 -12.83 7.60
N GLY A 86 1.39 -13.66 7.14
CA GLY A 86 0.74 -14.69 7.95
C GLY A 86 1.71 -15.73 8.51
N LYS A 87 2.63 -16.20 7.67
CA LYS A 87 3.69 -17.13 8.09
C LYS A 87 4.60 -16.50 9.14
N MET A 88 5.00 -15.24 8.96
CA MET A 88 5.81 -14.51 9.94
C MET A 88 5.07 -14.35 11.28
N LEU A 89 3.79 -13.97 11.27
CA LEU A 89 2.97 -13.86 12.48
C LEU A 89 2.92 -15.20 13.22
N LYS A 90 2.70 -16.31 12.52
CA LYS A 90 2.69 -17.66 13.11
C LYS A 90 4.03 -18.04 13.74
N MET A 91 5.14 -17.69 13.09
CA MET A 91 6.49 -17.92 13.65
C MET A 91 6.75 -17.10 14.92
N MET A 92 6.10 -15.95 15.07
CA MET A 92 6.15 -15.13 16.28
C MET A 92 5.17 -15.58 17.37
N GLY A 93 4.45 -16.68 17.15
CA GLY A 93 3.52 -17.28 18.12
C GLY A 93 2.08 -16.77 18.03
N TRP A 94 1.75 -15.93 17.06
CA TRP A 94 0.37 -15.54 16.80
C TRP A 94 -0.44 -16.71 16.24
N LYS A 95 -1.71 -16.81 16.63
CA LYS A 95 -2.63 -17.90 16.26
C LYS A 95 -3.83 -17.32 15.54
N SER A 96 -4.32 -18.07 14.55
CA SER A 96 -5.53 -17.65 13.83
C SER A 96 -6.72 -17.53 14.79
N GLY A 97 -7.48 -16.44 14.63
CA GLY A 97 -8.62 -16.11 15.47
C GLY A 97 -8.27 -15.40 16.79
N GLU A 98 -6.99 -15.31 17.17
CA GLU A 98 -6.57 -14.59 18.37
C GLU A 98 -6.24 -13.12 18.06
N GLY A 99 -6.66 -12.21 18.92
CA GLY A 99 -6.26 -10.81 18.82
C GLY A 99 -4.77 -10.63 19.12
N LEU A 100 -4.15 -9.57 18.61
CA LEU A 100 -2.76 -9.25 18.98
C LEU A 100 -2.66 -8.67 20.40
N GLY A 101 -1.48 -8.77 21.03
CA GLY A 101 -1.19 -8.20 22.35
C GLY A 101 -0.94 -9.25 23.44
N LYS A 102 -0.47 -8.80 24.62
CA LYS A 102 -0.05 -9.69 25.73
C LYS A 102 -1.14 -10.68 26.18
N HIS A 103 -2.39 -10.26 26.12
CA HIS A 103 -3.55 -11.03 26.58
C HIS A 103 -4.45 -11.53 25.43
N GLY A 104 -4.04 -11.36 24.18
CA GLY A 104 -4.84 -11.79 23.03
C GLY A 104 -6.12 -10.98 22.79
N THR A 105 -6.32 -9.85 23.49
CA THR A 105 -7.56 -9.04 23.47
C THR A 105 -7.58 -7.97 22.37
N GLY A 106 -6.61 -7.98 21.46
CA GLY A 106 -6.55 -7.04 20.34
C GLY A 106 -7.65 -7.28 19.31
N ILE A 107 -7.78 -6.34 18.38
CA ILE A 107 -8.75 -6.43 17.29
C ILE A 107 -8.39 -7.60 16.36
N THR A 108 -9.37 -8.49 16.10
CA THR A 108 -9.18 -9.68 15.25
C THR A 108 -9.48 -9.43 13.77
N ALA A 109 -10.35 -8.47 13.46
CA ALA A 109 -10.74 -8.14 12.08
C ALA A 109 -10.51 -6.64 11.81
N PRO A 110 -10.03 -6.25 10.62
CA PRO A 110 -9.82 -4.85 10.29
C PRO A 110 -11.08 -4.01 10.52
N ILE A 111 -10.93 -2.89 11.24
CA ILE A 111 -12.01 -1.92 11.38
C ILE A 111 -12.11 -1.15 10.06
N LYS A 112 -13.27 -1.20 9.42
CA LYS A 112 -13.55 -0.33 8.29
C LYS A 112 -13.54 1.10 8.79
N ALA A 113 -12.69 1.93 8.19
CA ALA A 113 -12.84 3.37 8.36
C ALA A 113 -14.29 3.71 8.01
N ALA A 114 -14.89 4.65 8.76
CA ALA A 114 -16.13 5.29 8.32
C ALA A 114 -15.77 6.02 7.01
N GLY A 115 -15.82 5.28 5.92
CA GLY A 115 -15.45 5.77 4.62
C GLY A 115 -16.31 6.97 4.28
N GLN A 116 -15.81 7.79 3.37
CA GLN A 116 -16.64 8.63 2.54
C GLN A 116 -17.66 7.70 1.84
N GLY A 117 -18.73 7.30 2.51
CA GLY A 117 -19.72 6.33 2.03
C GLY A 117 -20.49 6.94 0.87
N GLY A 118 -19.87 6.96 -0.31
CA GLY A 118 -20.28 7.74 -1.47
C GLY A 118 -20.30 9.26 -1.25
N ARG A 119 -19.56 9.77 -0.26
CA ARG A 119 -19.45 11.20 0.03
C ARG A 119 -18.37 11.81 -0.87
N SER A 120 -18.62 13.01 -1.41
CA SER A 120 -17.60 13.76 -2.15
C SER A 120 -16.53 14.25 -1.19
N ASP A 121 -15.25 14.25 -1.58
CA ASP A 121 -14.11 14.75 -0.77
C ASP A 121 -14.26 16.17 -0.21
N THR A 122 -15.23 16.94 -0.72
CA THR A 122 -15.56 18.32 -0.32
C THR A 122 -16.80 18.44 0.56
N ALA A 123 -17.42 17.32 0.94
CA ALA A 123 -18.62 17.32 1.77
C ALA A 123 -18.29 17.66 3.23
N GLY A 124 -19.05 18.59 3.82
CA GLY A 124 -18.89 18.95 5.23
C GLY A 124 -19.25 17.79 6.18
N LEU A 125 -18.63 17.77 7.36
CA LEU A 125 -18.95 16.82 8.41
C LEU A 125 -20.43 16.95 8.80
N GLY A 126 -21.18 15.83 8.75
CA GLY A 126 -22.60 15.79 9.10
C GLY A 126 -23.58 15.88 7.93
N SER A 127 -23.13 16.10 6.68
CA SER A 127 -24.02 16.03 5.53
C SER A 127 -24.49 14.59 5.30
N GLN A 128 -25.81 14.40 5.30
CA GLN A 128 -26.47 13.12 5.00
C GLN A 128 -26.79 12.98 3.51
N ALA A 129 -26.17 13.82 2.66
CA ALA A 129 -26.55 13.95 1.26
C ALA A 129 -26.55 12.56 0.58
N PRO A 130 -27.66 12.19 -0.08
CA PRO A 130 -27.75 10.93 -0.77
C PRO A 130 -26.67 10.86 -1.85
N LEU A 131 -26.22 9.63 -2.09
CA LEU A 131 -25.22 9.25 -3.07
C LEU A 131 -25.43 10.04 -4.36
N CYS A 132 -24.44 10.89 -4.69
CA CYS A 132 -24.25 11.49 -6.00
C CYS A 132 -25.55 11.88 -6.71
N ALA A 133 -26.07 13.09 -6.47
CA ALA A 133 -26.89 13.72 -7.50
C ALA A 133 -26.06 13.67 -8.79
N SER A 134 -26.45 12.81 -9.74
CA SER A 134 -25.77 12.66 -11.02
C SER A 134 -26.07 13.89 -11.85
N VAL A 135 -25.40 14.99 -11.53
CA VAL A 135 -25.52 16.25 -12.26
C VAL A 135 -24.76 16.08 -13.55
N ASP A 136 -25.45 16.22 -14.68
CA ASP A 136 -24.80 16.30 -15.97
C ASP A 136 -23.99 17.60 -16.06
N LEU A 137 -22.67 17.46 -15.99
CA LEU A 137 -21.71 18.56 -16.07
C LEU A 137 -21.10 18.70 -17.47
N SER A 138 -21.56 17.92 -18.45
CA SER A 138 -21.02 17.89 -19.82
C SER A 138 -21.12 19.25 -20.53
N GLY A 139 -22.13 20.05 -20.20
CA GLY A 139 -22.35 21.39 -20.77
C GLY A 139 -21.71 22.55 -19.99
N ALA A 140 -20.88 22.31 -18.98
CA ALA A 140 -20.22 23.39 -18.23
C ALA A 140 -18.84 23.67 -18.84
N THR A 141 -18.68 24.85 -19.43
CA THR A 141 -17.44 25.21 -20.15
C THR A 141 -16.37 25.80 -19.23
N THR A 142 -16.79 26.34 -18.08
CA THR A 142 -15.91 27.00 -17.11
C THR A 142 -16.06 26.38 -15.71
N ASP A 143 -14.98 26.31 -14.94
CA ASP A 143 -14.99 25.75 -13.58
C ASP A 143 -15.96 26.49 -12.64
N LYS A 144 -16.08 27.82 -12.78
CA LYS A 144 -17.09 28.63 -12.06
C LYS A 144 -18.51 28.13 -12.32
N GLU A 145 -18.83 27.83 -13.57
CA GLU A 145 -20.14 27.33 -13.99
C GLU A 145 -20.38 25.91 -13.45
N ARG A 146 -19.37 25.05 -13.51
CA ARG A 146 -19.42 23.69 -12.95
C ARG A 146 -19.72 23.73 -11.44
N ARG A 147 -19.05 24.60 -10.68
CA ARG A 147 -19.29 24.79 -9.24
C ARG A 147 -20.68 25.33 -8.96
N GLN A 148 -21.16 26.27 -9.74
CA GLN A 148 -22.49 26.87 -9.58
C GLN A 148 -23.60 25.84 -9.83
N ARG A 149 -23.48 25.03 -10.89
CA ARG A 149 -24.43 23.94 -11.19
C ARG A 149 -24.44 22.88 -10.10
N LEU A 150 -23.26 22.46 -9.63
CA LEU A 150 -23.15 21.49 -8.53
C LEU A 150 -23.74 22.04 -7.21
N ALA A 151 -23.51 23.32 -6.90
CA ALA A 151 -24.09 23.96 -5.72
C ALA A 151 -25.61 24.03 -5.79
N ARG A 152 -26.17 24.36 -6.96
CA ARG A 152 -27.62 24.39 -7.18
C ARG A 152 -28.26 23.01 -7.03
N ALA A 153 -27.68 21.99 -7.64
CA ALA A 153 -28.20 20.63 -7.52
C ALA A 153 -28.19 20.10 -6.07
N ARG A 154 -27.19 20.50 -5.27
CA ARG A 154 -27.16 20.19 -3.82
C ARG A 154 -28.32 20.86 -3.07
N TYR A 155 -28.57 22.13 -3.36
CA TYR A 155 -29.68 22.86 -2.75
C TYR A 155 -31.03 22.22 -3.09
N GLU A 156 -31.24 21.86 -4.36
CA GLU A 156 -32.48 21.23 -4.83
C GLU A 156 -32.67 19.82 -4.23
N ALA A 157 -31.59 19.04 -4.04
CA ALA A 157 -31.67 17.71 -3.45
C ALA A 157 -32.05 17.69 -1.95
N ASP A 158 -31.72 18.74 -1.20
CA ASP A 158 -32.08 18.85 0.22
C ASP A 158 -33.52 19.38 0.45
N HIS A 159 -34.18 19.92 -0.60
CA HIS A 159 -35.53 20.50 -0.53
C HIS A 159 -36.60 19.69 -1.26
N ALA A 160 -36.28 18.46 -1.66
CA ALA A 160 -37.21 17.48 -2.26
C ALA A 160 -37.57 16.40 -1.25
#